data_AF-A0A7X9L9A8-F1
#
_entry.id   AF-A0A7X9L9A8-F1
#
_cell.length_a   1.000
_cell.length_b   1.000
_cell.length_c   1.000
_cell.angle_alpha   90.00
_cell.angle_beta   90.00
_cell.angle_gamma   90.00
#
_symmetry.space_group_name_H-M   'P 1'
#
loop_
_entity.id
_entity.type
_entity.pdbx_description
1 polymer ?
#
loop_
_entity_poly.entity_id
_entity_poly.type
_entity_poly.pdbx_seq_one_letter_code
_entity_poly.pdbx_strand_id
1 'polypeptide(L)' 'PGDGQVVFELREDASLDRFVIDHVAFRSTTQRVDAEAIHEATGATFSRVDTYIPVTGKTISDFTDPYGTRWQLSD' A
#
# COMPACT_ATOMS: atom_id res chain seq x y z
N PRO A 1 17.03 -6.05 4.50
CA PRO A 1 16.09 -7.12 4.90
C PRO A 1 16.71 -8.04 5.97
N GLY A 2 15.93 -8.35 7.02
CA GLY A 2 16.35 -9.23 8.12
C GLY A 2 15.89 -10.68 7.96
N ASP A 3 16.35 -11.56 8.86
CA ASP A 3 15.96 -12.98 8.85
C ASP A 3 14.45 -13.17 8.97
N GLY A 4 13.89 -14.00 8.09
CA GLY A 4 12.45 -14.31 8.05
C GLY A 4 11.56 -13.20 7.47
N GLN A 5 12.14 -12.10 6.99
CA GLN A 5 11.36 -11.03 6.36
C GLN A 5 10.88 -11.45 4.98
N VAL A 6 9.57 -11.31 4.73
CA VAL A 6 9.02 -11.42 3.37
C VAL A 6 9.50 -10.22 2.57
N VAL A 7 10.20 -10.50 1.47
CA VAL A 7 10.69 -9.48 0.53
C VAL A 7 9.98 -9.71 -0.79
N PHE A 8 9.48 -8.63 -1.40
CA PHE A 8 9.05 -8.61 -2.78
C PHE A 8 9.99 -7.69 -3.56
N GLU A 9 10.29 -8.07 -4.79
CA GLU A 9 11.15 -7.31 -5.70
C GLU A 9 10.28 -6.73 -6.81
N LEU A 10 10.41 -5.42 -7.04
CA LEU A 10 9.81 -4.75 -8.19
C LEU A 10 10.90 -4.56 -9.24
N ARG A 11 10.66 -5.07 -10.45
CA ARG A 11 11.54 -4.88 -11.61
C ARG A 11 10.77 -4.15 -12.70
N GLU A 12 11.39 -3.13 -13.25
CA GLU A 12 10.90 -2.46 -14.44
C GLU A 12 11.14 -3.37 -15.66
N ASP A 13 10.10 -3.57 -16.46
CA ASP A 13 10.16 -4.29 -17.73
C ASP A 13 9.42 -3.47 -18.79
N ALA A 14 10.19 -2.86 -19.70
CA ALA A 14 9.66 -1.99 -20.75
C ALA A 14 8.81 -2.74 -21.81
N SER A 15 8.79 -4.08 -21.79
CA SER A 15 7.95 -4.88 -22.69
C SER A 15 6.53 -5.11 -22.17
N LEU A 16 6.26 -4.75 -20.92
CA LEU A 16 4.96 -4.94 -20.30
C LEU A 16 4.11 -3.67 -20.39
N ASP A 17 2.92 -3.79 -20.96
CA ASP A 17 1.94 -2.68 -21.01
C ASP A 17 1.39 -2.34 -19.62
N ARG A 18 1.31 -3.32 -18.72
CA ARG A 18 0.90 -3.15 -17.32
C ARG A 18 1.33 -4.30 -16.43
N PHE A 19 1.43 -4.00 -15.15
CA PHE A 19 1.54 -4.97 -14.06
C PHE A 19 0.15 -5.22 -13.45
N VAL A 20 -0.22 -6.48 -13.22
CA VAL A 20 -1.54 -6.83 -12.64
C VAL A 20 -1.35 -7.44 -11.26
N ILE A 21 -1.37 -6.59 -10.24
CA ILE A 21 -1.59 -6.97 -8.85
C ILE A 21 -2.83 -6.23 -8.36
N ASP A 22 -3.79 -6.94 -7.73
CA ASP A 22 -4.98 -6.29 -7.16
C ASP A 22 -4.58 -5.30 -6.06
N HIS A 23 -3.87 -5.78 -5.04
CA HIS A 23 -3.21 -4.92 -4.05
C HIS A 23 -2.12 -5.64 -3.26
N VAL A 24 -1.24 -4.84 -2.64
CA VAL A 24 -0.32 -5.29 -1.59
C VAL A 24 -0.69 -4.61 -0.28
N ALA A 25 -0.86 -5.40 0.79
CA ALA A 25 -1.20 -4.89 2.12
C ALA A 25 -0.03 -5.03 3.09
N PHE A 26 0.27 -3.95 3.82
CA PHE A 26 1.23 -3.91 4.91
C PHE A 26 0.52 -3.79 6.24
N ARG A 27 1.07 -4.44 7.26
CA ARG A 27 0.60 -4.23 8.62
C ARG A 27 1.00 -2.84 9.12
N SER A 28 0.07 -2.12 9.74
CA SER A 28 0.29 -0.82 10.35
C SER A 28 -0.54 -0.69 11.63
N THR A 29 0.10 -0.21 12.70
CA THR A 29 -0.56 0.07 13.98
C THR A 29 -1.04 1.52 14.11
N THR A 30 -0.56 2.41 13.24
CA THR A 30 -0.79 3.87 13.30
C THR A 30 -1.04 4.41 11.89
N GLN A 31 -2.12 3.94 11.25
CA GLN A 31 -2.34 4.12 9.82
C GLN A 31 -2.41 5.57 9.33
N ARG A 32 -2.89 6.50 10.17
CA ARG A 32 -2.91 7.92 9.83
C ARG A 32 -1.50 8.51 9.75
N VAL A 33 -0.69 8.25 10.77
CA VAL A 33 0.71 8.69 10.83
C VAL A 33 1.51 8.07 9.69
N ASP A 34 1.30 6.78 9.43
CA ASP A 34 2.01 6.07 8.36
C ASP A 34 1.59 6.59 6.97
N ALA A 35 0.29 6.89 6.76
CA ALA A 35 -0.19 7.47 5.52
C ALA A 35 0.36 8.89 5.29
N GLU A 36 0.44 9.72 6.34
CA GLU A 36 1.07 11.05 6.30
C GLU A 36 2.55 10.94 5.94
N ALA A 37 3.31 10.04 6.58
CA ALA A 37 4.72 9.82 6.29
C ALA A 37 4.95 9.34 4.84
N ILE A 38 4.09 8.45 4.33
CA ILE A 38 4.15 7.99 2.93
C ILE A 38 3.83 9.15 1.98
N HIS A 39 2.81 9.96 2.27
CA HIS A 39 2.47 11.13 1.47
C HIS A 39 3.65 12.11 1.41
N GLU A 40 4.26 12.45 2.54
CA GLU A 40 5.42 13.35 2.60
C GLU A 40 6.63 12.82 1.82
N ALA A 41 6.88 11.51 1.89
CA ALA A 41 8.03 10.89 1.23
C ALA A 41 7.84 10.67 -0.29
N THR A 42 6.60 10.51 -0.75
CA THR A 42 6.32 10.03 -2.12
C THR A 42 5.38 10.91 -2.93
N GLY A 43 4.64 11.82 -2.29
CA GLY A 43 3.53 12.55 -2.90
C GLY A 43 2.26 11.71 -3.13
N ALA A 44 2.22 10.46 -2.67
CA ALA A 44 1.06 9.59 -2.85
C ALA A 44 -0.20 10.19 -2.22
N THR A 45 -1.33 10.13 -2.95
CA THR A 45 -2.63 10.60 -2.44
C THR A 45 -3.48 9.41 -2.03
N PHE A 46 -3.80 9.32 -0.75
CA PHE A 46 -4.64 8.26 -0.21
C PHE A 46 -6.11 8.49 -0.57
N SER A 47 -6.75 7.43 -1.06
CA SER A 47 -8.19 7.42 -1.34
C SER A 47 -9.01 7.17 -0.08
N ARG A 48 -8.44 6.43 0.88
CA ARG A 48 -8.96 6.18 2.22
C ARG A 48 -7.82 6.32 3.20
N VAL A 49 -8.10 6.95 4.33
CA VAL A 49 -7.16 7.08 5.45
C VAL A 49 -7.88 6.63 6.71
N ASP A 50 -7.30 5.68 7.42
CA ASP A 50 -7.73 5.26 8.77
C ASP A 50 -9.23 4.93 8.81
N THR A 51 -9.67 4.18 7.80
CA THR A 51 -11.08 3.93 7.51
C THR A 51 -11.47 2.53 7.95
N TYR A 52 -12.43 2.42 8.87
CA TYR A 52 -12.98 1.14 9.30
C TYR A 52 -13.90 0.53 8.24
N ILE A 53 -13.67 -0.75 7.93
CA ILE A 53 -14.43 -1.53 6.94
C ILE A 53 -15.28 -2.58 7.67
N PRO A 54 -16.60 -2.37 7.83
CA PRO A 54 -17.44 -3.22 8.67
C PRO A 54 -17.48 -4.70 8.26
N VAL A 55 -17.44 -5.00 6.96
CA VAL A 55 -17.55 -6.37 6.44
C VAL A 55 -16.30 -7.21 6.72
N THR A 56 -15.12 -6.58 6.81
CA THR A 56 -13.86 -7.27 7.14
C THR A 56 -13.47 -7.11 8.60
N GLY A 57 -14.08 -6.16 9.31
CA GLY A 57 -13.70 -5.79 10.68
C GLY A 57 -12.32 -5.13 10.77
N LYS A 58 -11.77 -4.66 9.65
CA LYS A 58 -10.42 -4.10 9.53
C LYS A 58 -10.46 -2.59 9.35
N THR A 59 -9.50 -1.90 9.92
CA THR A 59 -9.18 -0.51 9.56
C THR A 59 -8.16 -0.52 8.44
N ILE A 60 -8.35 0.31 7.41
CA ILE A 60 -7.42 0.42 6.28
C ILE A 60 -7.15 1.87 5.86
N SER A 61 -5.96 2.08 5.30
CA SER A 61 -5.60 3.24 4.49
C SER A 61 -5.09 2.72 3.14
N ASP A 62 -5.48 3.30 2.03
CA ASP A 62 -4.96 2.87 0.72
C ASP A 62 -4.89 3.97 -0.32
N PHE A 63 -3.92 3.80 -1.22
CA PHE A 63 -3.71 4.63 -2.40
C PHE A 63 -3.43 3.74 -3.61
N THR A 64 -3.58 4.31 -4.80
CA THR A 64 -3.15 3.68 -6.06
C THR A 64 -1.92 4.41 -6.56
N ASP A 65 -0.87 3.67 -6.93
CA ASP A 65 0.33 4.26 -7.50
C ASP A 65 0.14 4.65 -8.97
N PRO A 66 1.09 5.38 -9.59
CA PRO A 66 1.00 5.76 -11.00
C PRO A 66 0.93 4.60 -11.99
N TYR A 67 1.28 3.38 -11.57
CA TYR A 67 1.25 2.17 -12.38
C TYR A 67 -0.04 1.35 -12.20
N GLY A 68 -0.97 1.84 -11.38
CA GLY A 68 -2.27 1.21 -11.15
C GLY A 68 -2.29 0.16 -10.04
N THR A 69 -1.19 -0.04 -9.31
CA THR A 69 -1.15 -0.98 -8.18
C THR A 69 -1.75 -0.32 -6.94
N ARG A 70 -2.68 -1.00 -6.26
CA ARG A 70 -3.20 -0.54 -4.97
C ARG A 70 -2.27 -0.95 -3.83
N TRP A 71 -1.92 0.00 -2.99
CA TRP A 71 -1.13 -0.20 -1.78
C TRP A 71 -2.01 0.07 -0.56
N GLN A 72 -2.02 -0.86 0.39
CA GLN A 72 -2.91 -0.80 1.55
C GLN A 72 -2.13 -0.94 2.86
N LEU A 73 -2.52 -0.19 3.87
CA LEU A 73 -2.18 -0.37 5.27
C LEU A 73 -3.36 -1.06 5.96
N SER A 74 -3.11 -2.02 6.85
CA SER A 74 -4.13 -2.74 7.62
C SER A 74 -3.65 -3.05 9.03
N ASP A 75 -4.57 -3.14 9.99
CA ASP A 75 -4.29 -3.64 11.35
C ASP A 75 -4.04 -5.16 11.42
#